data_AF-A0A920NT21-F1
#
_entry.id   AF-A0A920NT21-F1
#
_cell.length_a   1.000
_cell.length_b   1.000
_cell.length_c   1.000
_cell.angle_alpha   90.00
_cell.angle_beta   90.00
_cell.angle_gamma   90.00
#
_symmetry.space_group_name_H-M   'P 1'
#
loop_
_entity.id
_entity.type
_entity.pdbx_description
1 polymer ?
#
loop_
_entity_poly.entity_id
_entity_poly.type
_entity_poly.pdbx_seq_one_letter_code
_entity_poly.pdbx_strand_id
1 'polypeptide(L)'
;MVIAKTNLAHRKIAKQFENKLVTKTYIGLTWGIWTENEGLIDEPIKRKRSDPTSFTVDETGRKAATGYKIERAWRYISNVRFYPQTGRTHQIRVHASIWVIQSWLIKNMGR
;
A
#
# COMPACT_ATOMS: atom_id res chain seq x y z
N MET A 1 12.15 9.57 -4.93
CA MET A 1 13.18 9.35 -3.89
C MET A 1 13.83 10.68 -3.58
N VAL A 2 14.14 10.98 -2.32
CA VAL A 2 14.82 12.22 -1.92
C VAL A 2 16.04 11.84 -1.10
N ILE A 3 17.19 12.47 -1.41
CA ILE A 3 18.47 12.21 -0.73
C ILE A 3 18.99 13.53 -0.18
N ALA A 4 19.31 13.56 1.11
CA ALA A 4 19.91 14.72 1.75
C ALA A 4 21.41 14.77 1.48
N LYS A 5 21.91 15.91 0.97
CA LYS A 5 23.35 16.14 0.76
C LYS A 5 24.07 16.72 1.97
N THR A 6 23.34 17.12 3.01
CA THR A 6 23.89 17.73 4.23
C THR A 6 23.16 17.22 5.46
N ASN A 7 23.83 17.24 6.62
CA ASN A 7 23.23 16.83 7.91
C ASN A 7 22.04 17.70 8.31
N LEU A 8 22.07 19.00 7.99
CA LEU A 8 20.95 19.89 8.23
C LEU A 8 19.72 19.51 7.39
N ALA A 9 19.92 19.24 6.09
CA ALA A 9 18.85 18.78 5.22
C ALA A 9 18.30 17.42 5.68
N HIS A 10 19.17 16.49 6.10
CA HIS A 10 18.77 15.18 6.61
C HIS A 10 17.83 15.31 7.80
N ARG A 11 18.19 16.11 8.81
CA ARG A 11 17.34 16.35 9.99
C ARG A 11 16.00 16.97 9.63
N LYS A 12 15.99 17.99 8.76
CA LYS A 12 14.75 18.66 8.31
C LYS A 12 13.83 17.71 7.55
N ILE A 13 14.38 16.93 6.61
CA ILE A 13 13.61 15.95 5.83
C ILE A 13 13.06 14.86 6.74
N ALA A 14 13.89 14.29 7.62
CA ALA A 14 13.45 13.28 8.59
C ALA A 14 12.26 13.78 9.44
N LYS A 15 12.30 15.04 9.89
CA LYS A 15 11.20 15.64 10.66
C LYS A 15 9.91 15.79 9.85
N GLN A 16 10.00 16.10 8.56
CA GLN A 16 8.82 16.14 7.67
C GLN A 16 8.20 14.75 7.49
N PHE A 17 9.01 13.70 7.37
CA PHE A 17 8.51 12.32 7.31
C PHE A 17 7.87 11.88 8.62
N GLU A 18 8.50 12.19 9.76
CA GLU A 18 7.97 11.90 11.10
C GLU A 18 6.61 12.59 11.32
N ASN A 19 6.52 13.87 10.95
CA ASN A 19 5.31 14.67 11.05
C ASN A 19 4.28 14.41 9.92
N LYS A 20 4.52 13.42 9.04
CA LYS A 20 3.65 13.07 7.91
C LYS A 20 3.34 14.23 6.94
N LEU A 21 4.25 15.19 6.79
CA LEU A 21 4.11 16.32 5.88
C LEU A 21 4.47 15.97 4.42
N VAL A 22 5.09 14.80 4.22
CA VAL A 22 5.51 14.33 2.90
C VAL A 22 4.40 13.50 2.25
N THR A 23 3.82 14.04 1.19
CA THR A 23 2.93 13.29 0.31
C THR A 23 3.73 12.39 -0.63
N LYS A 24 3.30 11.14 -0.76
CA LYS A 24 3.87 10.17 -1.71
C LYS A 24 2.75 9.63 -2.58
N THR A 25 3.02 9.55 -3.87
CA THR A 25 2.10 8.95 -4.85
C THR A 25 2.87 7.93 -5.67
N TYR A 26 2.25 6.76 -5.84
CA TYR A 26 2.79 5.68 -6.66
C TYR A 26 1.73 5.24 -7.66
N ILE A 27 2.17 4.74 -8.81
CA ILE A 27 1.30 4.12 -9.80
C ILE A 27 1.75 2.67 -9.94
N GLY A 28 0.79 1.74 -9.92
CA GLY A 28 1.05 0.31 -10.04
C GLY A 28 0.00 -0.40 -10.88
N LEU A 29 0.45 -1.38 -11.65
CA LEU A 29 -0.42 -2.34 -12.32
C LEU A 29 -0.67 -3.51 -11.36
N THR A 30 -1.94 -3.84 -11.13
CA THR A 30 -2.35 -4.96 -10.29
C THR A 30 -3.13 -5.96 -11.10
N TRP A 31 -2.99 -7.26 -10.79
CA TRP A 31 -3.88 -8.29 -11.31
C TRP A 31 -5.31 -8.12 -10.77
N GLY A 32 -6.31 -8.50 -11.56
CA GLY A 32 -7.72 -8.39 -11.19
C GLY A 32 -8.34 -7.02 -11.48
N ILE A 33 -9.67 -6.99 -11.37
CA ILE A 33 -10.49 -5.79 -11.54
C ILE A 33 -10.91 -5.30 -10.16
N TRP A 34 -10.41 -4.13 -9.78
CA TRP A 34 -10.85 -3.43 -8.57
C TRP A 34 -12.28 -2.90 -8.77
N THR A 35 -13.15 -3.06 -7.78
CA THR A 35 -14.58 -2.71 -7.91
C THR A 35 -14.91 -1.29 -7.49
N GLU A 36 -14.19 -0.75 -6.52
CA GLU A 36 -14.39 0.60 -6.01
C GLU A 36 -13.38 1.55 -6.66
N ASN A 37 -13.86 2.65 -7.25
CA ASN A 37 -13.01 3.59 -8.00
C ASN A 37 -11.92 4.22 -7.12
N GLU A 38 -12.16 4.37 -5.82
CA GLU A 38 -11.20 4.85 -4.84
C GLU A 38 -11.59 4.36 -3.45
N GLY A 39 -10.62 4.33 -2.54
CA GLY A 39 -10.86 3.89 -1.17
C GLY A 39 -9.61 3.94 -0.29
N LEU A 40 -9.74 3.39 0.92
CA LEU A 40 -8.67 3.30 1.91
C LEU A 40 -8.50 1.84 2.34
N ILE A 41 -7.27 1.32 2.24
CA ILE A 41 -6.89 0.04 2.83
C ILE A 41 -6.16 0.36 4.14
N ASP A 42 -6.85 0.17 5.26
CA ASP A 42 -6.34 0.38 6.63
C ASP A 42 -6.16 -0.96 7.34
N GLU A 43 -5.15 -1.71 6.91
CA GLU A 43 -4.87 -3.07 7.36
C GLU A 43 -3.46 -3.14 7.95
N PRO A 44 -3.27 -3.54 9.23
CA PRO A 44 -1.94 -3.58 9.82
C PRO A 44 -1.03 -4.61 9.15
N ILE A 45 0.26 -4.28 9.03
CA ILE A 45 1.25 -5.15 8.37
C ILE A 45 2.26 -5.68 9.38
N LYS A 46 2.55 -6.97 9.25
CA LYS A 46 3.57 -7.68 10.02
C LYS A 46 4.51 -8.47 9.11
N ARG A 47 5.73 -8.67 9.59
CA ARG A 47 6.70 -9.60 8.97
C ARG A 47 6.26 -11.03 9.26
N LYS A 48 6.23 -11.90 8.23
CA LYS A 48 5.88 -13.31 8.46
C LYS A 48 6.97 -13.99 9.30
N ARG A 49 6.57 -14.84 10.25
CA ARG A 49 7.51 -15.61 11.08
C ARG A 49 8.15 -16.76 10.31
N SER A 50 7.39 -17.42 9.45
CA SER A 50 7.82 -18.57 8.65
C SER A 50 8.71 -18.20 7.47
N ASP A 51 8.55 -16.99 6.93
CA ASP A 51 9.39 -16.43 5.88
C ASP A 51 9.75 -14.98 6.23
N PRO A 52 10.96 -14.74 6.76
CA PRO A 52 11.37 -13.39 7.16
C PRO A 52 11.57 -12.46 5.97
N THR A 53 11.55 -12.91 4.71
CA THR A 53 11.61 -11.99 3.56
C THR A 53 10.23 -11.43 3.19
N SER A 54 9.16 -12.00 3.76
CA SER A 54 7.78 -11.70 3.41
C SER A 54 7.03 -10.92 4.50
N PHE A 55 6.01 -10.18 4.07
CA PHE A 55 5.12 -9.38 4.90
C PHE A 55 3.67 -9.74 4.60
N THR A 56 2.80 -9.62 5.59
CA THR A 56 1.37 -9.98 5.51
C THR A 56 0.52 -8.99 6.27
N VAL A 57 -0.76 -8.93 5.93
CA VAL A 57 -1.78 -8.35 6.81
C VAL A 57 -1.96 -9.26 8.02
N ASP A 58 -1.95 -8.67 9.21
CA ASP A 58 -2.11 -9.33 10.51
C ASP A 58 -2.52 -8.26 11.53
N GLU A 59 -3.60 -8.48 12.28
CA GLU A 59 -4.15 -7.52 13.27
C GLU A 59 -3.13 -7.11 14.34
N THR A 60 -2.19 -7.99 14.68
CA THR A 60 -1.10 -7.72 15.63
C THR A 60 0.09 -6.99 14.99
N GLY A 61 -0.03 -6.61 13.72
CA GLY A 61 0.96 -5.90 12.94
C GLY A 61 1.07 -4.42 13.28
N ARG A 62 1.96 -3.73 12.57
CA ARG A 62 2.09 -2.27 12.68
C ARG A 62 1.02 -1.62 11.81
N LYS A 63 0.29 -0.65 12.38
CA LYS A 63 -0.70 0.16 11.64
C LYS A 63 -0.13 0.65 10.31
N ALA A 64 -0.90 0.43 9.24
CA ALA A 64 -0.55 0.78 7.88
C ALA A 64 -1.81 1.20 7.12
N ALA A 65 -1.75 2.34 6.45
CA ALA A 65 -2.88 2.90 5.71
C ALA A 65 -2.44 3.35 4.31
N THR A 66 -3.17 2.90 3.29
CA THR A 66 -2.91 3.21 1.89
C THR A 66 -4.21 3.62 1.21
N GLY A 67 -4.33 4.89 0.84
CA GLY A 67 -5.39 5.33 -0.07
C GLY A 67 -5.11 4.83 -1.48
N TYR A 68 -6.15 4.60 -2.27
CA TYR A 68 -6.00 4.19 -3.67
C TYR A 68 -7.06 4.82 -4.57
N LYS A 69 -6.76 4.89 -5.87
CA LYS A 69 -7.69 5.31 -6.92
C LYS A 69 -7.41 4.53 -8.20
N ILE A 70 -8.43 3.97 -8.82
CA ILE A 70 -8.34 3.31 -10.12
C ILE A 70 -8.25 4.41 -11.19
N GLU A 71 -7.17 4.38 -11.99
CA GLU A 71 -6.99 5.27 -13.13
C GLU A 71 -7.56 4.67 -14.42
N ARG A 72 -7.43 3.34 -14.56
CA ARG A 72 -7.95 2.57 -15.69
C ARG A 72 -8.06 1.10 -15.32
N ALA A 73 -9.14 0.45 -15.74
CA ALA A 73 -9.28 -1.00 -15.63
C ALA A 73 -9.33 -1.64 -17.02
N TRP A 74 -8.73 -2.81 -17.14
CA TRP A 74 -8.83 -3.71 -18.28
C TRP A 74 -9.38 -5.06 -17.82
N ARG A 75 -9.49 -6.03 -18.74
CA ARG A 75 -10.09 -7.34 -18.49
C ARG A 75 -9.49 -8.10 -17.30
N TYR A 76 -8.17 -8.00 -17.07
CA TYR A 76 -7.47 -8.75 -16.02
C TYR A 76 -6.52 -7.92 -15.17
N ILE A 77 -6.40 -6.62 -15.47
CA ILE A 77 -5.38 -5.75 -14.89
C ILE A 77 -6.04 -4.41 -14.57
N SER A 78 -5.64 -3.79 -13.47
CA SER A 78 -6.02 -2.43 -13.10
C SER A 78 -4.78 -1.56 -12.95
N ASN A 79 -4.81 -0.36 -13.53
CA ASN A 79 -3.88 0.72 -13.25
C ASN A 79 -4.39 1.49 -12.03
N VAL A 80 -3.66 1.41 -10.93
CA VAL A 80 -4.07 1.95 -9.64
C VAL A 80 -3.02 2.93 -9.15
N ARG A 81 -3.48 4.12 -8.75
CA ARG A 81 -2.69 5.11 -8.06
C ARG A 81 -2.83 4.88 -6.55
N PHE A 82 -1.71 4.89 -5.84
CA PHE A 82 -1.63 4.64 -4.40
C PHE A 82 -1.08 5.84 -3.65
N TYR A 83 -1.66 6.13 -2.50
CA TYR A 83 -1.35 7.23 -1.60
C TYR A 83 -1.06 6.68 -0.18
N PRO A 84 0.14 6.12 0.07
CA PRO A 84 0.46 5.56 1.37
C PRO A 84 0.63 6.65 2.43
N GLN A 85 -0.26 6.64 3.42
CA GLN A 85 -0.22 7.56 4.57
C GLN A 85 0.85 7.14 5.59
N THR A 86 1.21 5.86 5.59
CA THR A 86 2.33 5.29 6.35
C THR A 86 3.47 4.85 5.41
N GLY A 87 4.55 4.30 5.97
CA GLY A 87 5.73 3.89 5.21
C GLY A 87 6.25 2.51 5.64
N ARG A 88 5.37 1.50 5.76
CA ARG A 88 5.81 0.16 6.14
C ARG A 88 6.51 -0.55 4.98
N THR A 89 7.43 -1.44 5.30
CA THR A 89 8.12 -2.27 4.30
C THR A 89 7.10 -3.06 3.49
N HIS A 90 7.25 -3.04 2.16
CA HIS A 90 6.34 -3.71 1.20
C HIS A 90 4.87 -3.26 1.25
N GLN A 91 4.54 -2.14 1.92
CA GLN A 91 3.15 -1.76 2.21
C GLN A 91 2.20 -1.82 1.01
N ILE A 92 2.52 -1.11 -0.08
CA ILE A 92 1.68 -1.08 -1.29
C ILE A 92 1.53 -2.49 -1.88
N ARG A 93 2.61 -3.28 -1.91
CA ARG A 93 2.59 -4.64 -2.46
C ARG A 93 1.68 -5.55 -1.64
N VAL A 94 1.79 -5.51 -0.32
CA VAL A 94 0.96 -6.32 0.59
C VAL A 94 -0.51 -5.91 0.48
N HIS A 95 -0.81 -4.59 0.57
CA HIS A 95 -2.18 -4.07 0.48
C HIS A 95 -2.81 -4.37 -0.89
N ALA A 96 -2.07 -4.23 -1.99
CA ALA A 96 -2.59 -4.55 -3.32
C ALA A 96 -2.88 -6.05 -3.48
N SER A 97 -2.01 -6.94 -2.98
CA SER A 97 -2.21 -8.38 -3.11
C SER A 97 -3.43 -8.88 -2.32
N ILE A 98 -3.61 -8.43 -1.07
CA ILE A 98 -4.75 -8.88 -0.25
C ILE A 98 -6.08 -8.41 -0.84
N TRP A 99 -6.12 -7.19 -1.37
CA TRP A 99 -7.34 -6.60 -1.90
C TRP A 99 -7.85 -7.35 -3.14
N VAL A 100 -6.93 -7.73 -4.03
CA VAL A 100 -7.26 -8.55 -5.20
C VAL A 100 -7.84 -9.91 -4.79
N ILE A 101 -7.28 -10.54 -3.75
CA ILE A 101 -7.76 -11.83 -3.24
C ILE A 101 -9.14 -11.67 -2.59
N GLN A 102 -9.34 -10.68 -1.72
CA GLN A 102 -10.62 -10.43 -1.07
C GLN A 102 -11.72 -10.10 -2.09
N SER A 103 -11.44 -9.22 -3.06
CA SER A 103 -12.38 -8.90 -4.14
C SER A 103 -12.74 -10.13 -4.98
N TRP A 104 -11.76 -11.02 -5.23
CA TRP A 104 -11.99 -12.28 -5.91
C TRP A 104 -12.86 -13.24 -5.09
N LEU A 105 -12.57 -13.41 -3.80
CA LEU A 105 -13.37 -14.25 -2.89
C LEU A 105 -14.82 -13.75 -2.79
N ILE A 106 -15.03 -12.45 -2.61
CA ILE A 106 -16.37 -11.84 -2.54
C ILE A 106 -17.15 -12.09 -3.84
N LYS A 107 -16.50 -11.99 -5.01
CA LYS A 107 -17.15 -12.24 -6.31
C LYS A 107 -17.47 -13.72 -6.57
N ASN A 108 -16.71 -14.66 -6.00
CA ASN A 108 -16.82 -16.10 -6.33
C ASN A 108 -17.42 -16.96 -5.21
N MET A 109 -17.53 -16.47 -3.98
CA MET A 109 -18.21 -17.15 -2.87
C MET A 109 -19.72 -16.83 -2.80
N GLY A 110 -20.23 -16.01 -3.72
CA GLY A 110 -21.66 -15.72 -3.89
C GLY A 110 -22.37 -16.65 -4.90
N ARG A 111 -21.99 -17.93 -4.96
CA ARG A 111 -22.70 -19.00 -5.67
C ARG A 111 -22.78 -20.25 -4.81
#